data_AF-A0A420DBW1-F1
#
_entry.id   AF-A0A420DBW1-F1
#
_cell.length_a   1.000
_cell.length_b   1.000
_cell.length_c   1.000
_cell.angle_alpha   90.00
_cell.angle_beta   90.00
_cell.angle_gamma   90.00
#
_symmetry.space_group_name_H-M   'P 1'
#
loop_
_entity.id
_entity.type
_entity.pdbx_description
1 polymer ?
#
loop_
_entity_poly.entity_id
_entity_poly.type
_entity_poly.pdbx_seq_one_letter_code
_entity_poly.pdbx_strand_id
1 'polypeptide(L)'
;MKSILTIFGIFLNTLIYSKCGNSGINVFPTKTEINKNSIFLIEGFASSQKIITLLNKDYKVYLQSGNQKINLKVTETLVGDFQLTQAVLKPEFPLEIGKEYILKIDNLPKYETINKFYNYNISSKPIIYKVTPDVDIEKPIITKKPYELKKSYISYGCGPEVNVIFSFLANDSSQLLVKTKFKNLVTNNITTYYILPKDNKLSVGHGMCSGAFKYDNNMAYEVEFNFMDSSGNITKWDNEGIKFTKPTEANLDDEEE
;
A
#
# COMPACT_ATOMS: atom_id res chain seq x y z
N MET A 1 -14.06 -38.18 -57.63
CA MET A 1 -13.97 -36.79 -57.11
C MET A 1 -14.95 -36.61 -55.98
N LYS A 2 -14.45 -36.41 -54.76
CA LYS A 2 -14.94 -35.42 -53.77
C LYS A 2 -14.07 -35.56 -52.52
N SER A 3 -13.13 -34.63 -52.39
CA SER A 3 -12.21 -34.53 -51.28
C SER A 3 -12.93 -34.20 -49.98
N ILE A 4 -12.49 -34.87 -48.93
CA ILE A 4 -12.70 -34.60 -47.52
C ILE A 4 -12.14 -33.20 -47.19
N LEU A 5 -12.88 -32.39 -46.44
CA LEU A 5 -12.30 -31.28 -45.69
C LEU A 5 -13.03 -31.10 -44.35
N THR A 6 -12.56 -31.82 -43.34
CA THR A 6 -12.95 -31.64 -41.94
C THR A 6 -12.10 -30.50 -41.38
N ILE A 7 -12.70 -29.34 -41.14
CA ILE A 7 -12.02 -28.20 -40.49
C ILE A 7 -11.98 -28.48 -38.98
N PHE A 8 -10.80 -28.86 -38.49
CA PHE A 8 -10.49 -28.97 -37.07
C PHE A 8 -10.27 -27.56 -36.51
N GLY A 9 -11.28 -27.01 -35.83
CA GLY A 9 -11.19 -25.74 -35.12
C GLY A 9 -10.31 -25.88 -33.89
N ILE A 10 -9.04 -25.49 -34.00
CA ILE A 10 -8.11 -25.39 -32.89
C ILE A 10 -8.53 -24.20 -32.03
N PHE A 11 -9.22 -24.46 -30.92
CA PHE A 11 -9.32 -23.53 -29.80
C PHE A 11 -7.94 -23.45 -29.12
N LEU A 12 -7.06 -22.61 -29.67
CA LEU A 12 -5.90 -22.11 -28.96
C LEU A 12 -6.41 -21.25 -27.80
N ASN A 13 -6.50 -21.86 -26.62
CA ASN A 13 -6.61 -21.14 -25.35
C ASN A 13 -5.30 -20.38 -25.14
N THR A 14 -5.17 -19.21 -25.77
CA THR A 14 -4.11 -18.28 -25.40
C THR A 14 -4.41 -17.84 -23.98
N LEU A 15 -3.58 -18.32 -23.04
CA LEU A 15 -3.52 -17.78 -21.69
C LEU A 15 -3.07 -16.32 -21.83
N ILE A 16 -4.03 -15.41 -21.91
CA ILE A 16 -3.76 -13.99 -21.78
C ILE A 16 -3.33 -13.80 -20.33
N TYR A 17 -2.02 -13.87 -20.08
CA TYR A 17 -1.45 -13.42 -18.82
C TYR A 17 -1.74 -11.92 -18.72
N SER A 18 -2.80 -11.58 -17.99
CA SER A 18 -3.05 -10.18 -17.67
C SER A 18 -1.87 -9.67 -16.84
N LYS A 19 -1.30 -8.52 -17.21
CA LYS A 19 -0.21 -7.86 -16.44
C LYS A 19 -0.58 -7.65 -14.96
N CYS A 20 -1.88 -7.64 -14.65
CA CYS A 20 -2.44 -7.49 -13.31
C CYS A 20 -2.70 -8.81 -12.56
N GLY A 21 -2.35 -9.96 -13.14
CA GLY A 21 -2.55 -11.26 -12.50
C GLY A 21 -1.51 -11.64 -11.45
N ASN A 22 -0.45 -10.83 -11.30
CA ASN A 22 0.59 -11.07 -10.30
C ASN A 22 0.09 -10.76 -8.89
N SER A 23 0.52 -11.57 -7.92
CA SER A 23 0.28 -11.34 -6.50
C SER A 23 1.52 -10.72 -5.86
N GLY A 24 1.38 -10.13 -4.68
CA GLY A 24 2.52 -9.56 -3.98
C GLY A 24 2.16 -9.03 -2.61
N ILE A 25 3.08 -9.21 -1.66
CA ILE A 25 2.99 -8.65 -0.32
C ILE A 25 4.11 -7.63 -0.12
N ASN A 26 3.73 -6.41 0.25
CA ASN A 26 4.66 -5.33 0.56
C ASN A 26 4.61 -4.97 2.04
N VAL A 27 5.76 -4.62 2.61
CA VAL A 27 5.84 -4.26 4.03
C VAL A 27 6.60 -2.96 4.30
N PHE A 28 6.12 -2.27 5.32
CA PHE A 28 6.70 -1.10 5.96
C PHE A 28 6.99 -1.44 7.44
N PRO A 29 8.06 -0.89 8.06
CA PRO A 29 8.99 0.11 7.54
C PRO A 29 9.92 -0.44 6.44
N THR A 30 10.39 0.44 5.55
CA THR A 30 11.31 0.05 4.47
C THR A 30 12.78 0.13 4.89
N LYS A 31 13.11 0.94 5.91
CA LYS A 31 14.42 0.94 6.55
C LYS A 31 14.69 -0.39 7.27
N THR A 32 15.96 -0.75 7.47
CA THR A 32 16.37 -1.95 8.22
C THR A 32 16.47 -1.68 9.71
N GLU A 33 16.61 -0.42 10.12
CA GLU A 33 16.59 -0.02 11.52
C GLU A 33 15.19 0.41 11.92
N ILE A 34 14.73 -0.04 13.09
CA ILE A 34 13.40 0.25 13.65
C ILE A 34 13.49 0.56 15.14
N ASN A 35 12.54 1.35 15.63
CA ASN A 35 12.40 1.68 17.05
C ASN A 35 11.74 0.53 17.81
N LYS A 36 11.85 0.54 19.14
CA LYS A 36 11.29 -0.52 20.00
C LYS A 36 9.76 -0.65 19.89
N ASN A 37 9.09 0.46 19.59
CA ASN A 37 7.63 0.57 19.46
C ASN A 37 7.17 0.67 18.00
N SER A 38 8.03 0.30 17.04
CA SER A 38 7.66 0.38 15.63
C SER A 38 6.40 -0.41 15.28
N ILE A 39 5.64 0.17 14.36
CA ILE A 39 4.48 -0.45 13.73
C ILE A 39 4.87 -1.05 12.39
N PHE A 40 4.11 -2.02 11.93
CA PHE A 40 4.30 -2.66 10.63
C PHE A 40 3.03 -2.50 9.80
N LEU A 41 3.17 -2.05 8.55
CA LEU A 41 2.07 -2.07 7.59
C LEU A 41 2.37 -3.18 6.58
N ILE A 42 1.44 -4.11 6.40
CA ILE A 42 1.53 -5.19 5.42
C ILE A 42 0.41 -4.99 4.42
N GLU A 43 0.75 -4.84 3.15
CA GLU A 43 -0.19 -4.69 2.03
C GLU A 43 -0.13 -5.91 1.11
N GLY A 44 -1.28 -6.34 0.63
CA GLY A 44 -1.44 -7.41 -0.35
C GLY A 44 -2.14 -6.88 -1.60
N PHE A 45 -1.55 -7.17 -2.76
CA PHE A 45 -2.12 -6.89 -4.08
C PHE A 45 -2.81 -8.12 -4.67
N ALA A 46 -3.91 -7.90 -5.40
CA ALA A 46 -4.64 -8.92 -6.15
C ALA A 46 -5.02 -10.12 -5.28
N SER A 47 -4.53 -11.32 -5.57
CA SER A 47 -4.86 -12.53 -4.80
C SER A 47 -4.28 -12.53 -3.37
N SER A 48 -3.24 -11.73 -3.10
CA SER A 48 -2.65 -11.60 -1.76
C SER A 48 -3.55 -10.85 -0.78
N GLN A 49 -4.57 -10.12 -1.24
CA GLN A 49 -5.53 -9.43 -0.37
C GLN A 49 -6.17 -10.38 0.66
N LYS A 50 -6.51 -11.60 0.24
CA LYS A 50 -7.10 -12.61 1.13
C LYS A 50 -6.17 -12.97 2.27
N ILE A 51 -4.85 -13.04 2.01
CA ILE A 51 -3.83 -13.30 3.04
C ILE A 51 -3.90 -12.20 4.10
N ILE A 52 -3.97 -10.94 3.67
CA ILE A 52 -4.04 -9.79 4.59
C ILE A 52 -5.29 -9.85 5.49
N THR A 53 -6.46 -10.15 4.92
CA THR A 53 -7.71 -10.28 5.69
C THR A 53 -7.72 -11.43 6.71
N LEU A 54 -6.82 -12.41 6.53
CA LEU A 54 -6.71 -13.63 7.33
C LEU A 54 -5.43 -13.68 8.18
N LEU A 55 -4.69 -12.57 8.28
CA LEU A 55 -3.54 -12.47 9.18
C LEU A 55 -3.96 -12.76 10.63
N ASN A 56 -3.15 -13.57 11.31
CA ASN A 56 -3.39 -14.17 12.64
C ASN A 56 -4.65 -15.04 12.79
N LYS A 57 -5.35 -15.36 11.69
CA LYS A 57 -6.37 -16.43 11.66
C LYS A 57 -5.76 -17.68 11.02
N ASP A 58 -5.42 -17.57 9.74
CA ASP A 58 -4.83 -18.67 8.96
C ASP A 58 -3.33 -18.46 8.71
N TYR A 59 -2.90 -17.18 8.70
CA TYR A 59 -1.54 -16.75 8.42
C TYR A 59 -0.95 -16.04 9.65
N LYS A 60 -0.29 -16.79 10.54
CA LYS A 60 0.33 -16.21 11.74
C LYS A 60 1.49 -15.29 11.35
N VAL A 61 1.50 -14.07 11.88
CA VAL A 61 2.53 -13.07 11.57
C VAL A 61 3.28 -12.65 12.82
N TYR A 62 4.61 -12.70 12.75
CA TYR A 62 5.48 -12.52 13.91
C TYR A 62 6.89 -12.07 13.50
N LEU A 63 7.64 -11.56 14.48
CA LEU A 63 9.06 -11.27 14.41
C LEU A 63 9.84 -12.39 15.10
N GLN A 64 10.91 -12.87 14.47
CA GLN A 64 11.74 -13.96 15.00
C GLN A 64 13.20 -13.55 15.20
N SER A 65 13.75 -13.81 16.38
CA SER A 65 15.18 -13.67 16.69
C SER A 65 15.69 -14.93 17.39
N GLY A 66 16.48 -15.75 16.70
CA GLY A 66 16.83 -17.09 17.16
C GLY A 66 15.57 -17.93 17.46
N ASN A 67 15.43 -18.37 18.72
CA ASN A 67 14.27 -19.14 19.21
C ASN A 67 13.12 -18.26 19.71
N GLN A 68 13.34 -16.96 19.87
CA GLN A 68 12.31 -16.03 20.33
C GLN A 68 11.37 -15.68 19.18
N LYS A 69 10.06 -15.78 19.44
CA LYS A 69 9.01 -15.31 18.55
C LYS A 69 8.18 -14.25 19.27
N ILE A 70 7.99 -13.10 18.63
CA ILE A 70 7.13 -12.01 19.09
C ILE A 70 6.00 -11.88 18.08
N ASN A 71 4.77 -12.23 18.44
CA ASN A 71 3.65 -12.07 17.52
C ASN A 71 3.42 -10.58 17.21
N LEU A 72 2.92 -10.32 16.01
CA LEU A 72 2.46 -9.01 15.59
C LEU A 72 0.93 -9.00 15.63
N LYS A 73 0.34 -8.26 16.57
CA LYS A 73 -1.12 -8.09 16.66
C LYS A 73 -1.61 -7.20 15.53
N VAL A 74 -2.61 -7.66 14.78
CA VAL A 74 -3.34 -6.82 13.82
C VAL A 74 -4.18 -5.82 14.61
N THR A 75 -3.87 -4.54 14.43
CA THR A 75 -4.56 -3.42 15.10
C THR A 75 -5.61 -2.76 14.19
N GLU A 76 -5.42 -2.87 12.88
CA GLU A 76 -6.33 -2.33 11.88
C GLU A 76 -6.21 -3.12 10.58
N THR A 77 -7.31 -3.29 9.85
CA THR A 77 -7.34 -3.84 8.49
C THR A 77 -8.18 -2.93 7.62
N LEU A 78 -7.63 -2.50 6.48
CA LEU A 78 -8.25 -1.57 5.55
C LEU A 78 -8.26 -2.18 4.15
N VAL A 79 -9.42 -2.17 3.51
CA VAL A 79 -9.60 -2.61 2.13
C VAL A 79 -9.67 -1.36 1.26
N GLY A 80 -8.78 -1.28 0.26
CA GLY A 80 -8.81 -0.20 -0.73
C GLY A 80 -9.89 -0.43 -1.79
N ASP A 81 -10.12 0.57 -2.63
CA ASP A 81 -11.15 0.50 -3.66
C ASP A 81 -10.72 -0.28 -4.91
N PHE A 82 -9.41 -0.54 -5.07
CA PHE A 82 -8.90 -1.19 -6.28
C PHE A 82 -7.77 -2.18 -6.01
N GLN A 83 -8.17 -3.42 -5.68
CA GLN A 83 -7.29 -4.59 -5.57
C GLN A 83 -6.14 -4.48 -4.55
N LEU A 84 -6.27 -3.64 -3.53
CA LEU A 84 -5.34 -3.56 -2.41
C LEU A 84 -6.06 -3.79 -1.09
N THR A 85 -5.38 -4.47 -0.17
CA THR A 85 -5.80 -4.60 1.23
C THR A 85 -4.56 -4.51 2.10
N GLN A 86 -4.67 -3.82 3.23
CA GLN A 86 -3.55 -3.64 4.15
C GLN A 86 -3.97 -3.91 5.60
N ALA A 87 -2.99 -4.24 6.42
CA ALA A 87 -3.13 -4.36 7.86
C ALA A 87 -2.01 -3.61 8.58
N VAL A 88 -2.37 -2.90 9.66
CA VAL A 88 -1.40 -2.29 10.59
C VAL A 88 -1.22 -3.23 11.76
N LEU A 89 0.02 -3.54 12.10
CA LEU A 89 0.37 -4.46 13.16
C LEU A 89 1.33 -3.85 14.16
N LYS A 90 1.25 -4.33 15.41
CA LYS A 90 2.14 -3.95 16.51
C LYS A 90 2.70 -5.19 17.21
N PRO A 91 3.98 -5.18 17.63
CA PRO A 91 4.51 -6.22 18.51
C PRO A 91 3.68 -6.38 19.78
N GLU A 92 3.47 -7.62 20.23
CA GLU A 92 2.81 -7.88 21.52
C GLU A 92 3.62 -7.41 22.72
N PHE A 93 4.94 -7.37 22.57
CA PHE A 93 5.89 -6.93 23.58
C PHE A 93 6.91 -5.98 22.95
N PRO A 94 7.47 -5.02 23.72
CA PRO A 94 8.54 -4.17 23.24
C PRO A 94 9.72 -4.99 22.71
N LEU A 95 10.29 -4.53 21.58
CA LEU A 95 11.44 -5.21 20.99
C LEU A 95 12.71 -4.96 21.82
N GLU A 96 13.57 -5.97 21.86
CA GLU A 96 14.86 -5.88 22.56
C GLU A 96 15.92 -5.17 21.70
N ILE A 97 16.60 -4.20 22.30
CA ILE A 97 17.60 -3.34 21.66
C ILE A 97 18.76 -4.19 21.12
N GLY A 98 19.24 -3.85 19.92
CA GLY A 98 20.41 -4.47 19.30
C GLY A 98 20.13 -5.85 18.69
N LYS A 99 18.96 -6.46 18.96
CA LYS A 99 18.57 -7.71 18.30
C LYS A 99 18.13 -7.47 16.87
N GLU A 100 18.40 -8.46 16.04
CA GLU A 100 17.84 -8.58 14.70
C GLU A 100 16.62 -9.50 14.71
N TYR A 101 15.56 -9.05 14.06
CA TYR A 101 14.31 -9.79 13.92
C TYR A 101 14.00 -10.00 12.44
N ILE A 102 13.63 -11.23 12.10
CA ILE A 102 13.10 -11.58 10.79
C ILE A 102 11.59 -11.50 10.83
N LEU A 103 10.98 -10.75 9.91
CA LEU A 103 9.53 -10.79 9.71
C LEU A 103 9.13 -12.11 9.06
N LYS A 104 8.16 -12.80 9.66
CA LYS A 104 7.64 -14.09 9.19
C LYS A 104 6.12 -14.05 9.11
N ILE A 105 5.60 -14.69 8.06
CA ILE A 105 4.18 -15.02 7.91
C ILE A 105 4.13 -16.52 7.62
N ASP A 106 3.53 -17.29 8.52
CA ASP A 106 3.38 -18.73 8.36
C ASP A 106 2.36 -19.07 7.28
N ASN A 107 2.49 -20.26 6.69
CA ASN A 107 1.55 -20.83 5.71
C ASN A 107 1.36 -20.00 4.43
N LEU A 108 2.28 -19.09 4.10
CA LEU A 108 2.24 -18.40 2.82
C LEU A 108 2.30 -19.41 1.66
N PRO A 109 1.43 -19.27 0.63
CA PRO A 109 1.55 -20.03 -0.60
C PRO A 109 2.94 -19.88 -1.23
N LYS A 110 3.46 -20.93 -1.87
CA LYS A 110 4.83 -20.95 -2.43
C LYS A 110 5.10 -19.87 -3.47
N TYR A 111 4.06 -19.37 -4.14
CA TYR A 111 4.17 -18.32 -5.15
C TYR A 111 4.22 -16.92 -4.52
N GLU A 112 3.94 -16.78 -3.22
CA GLU A 112 3.98 -15.49 -2.55
C GLU A 112 5.39 -15.10 -2.15
N THR A 113 5.69 -13.81 -2.31
CA THR A 113 6.91 -13.19 -1.81
C THR A 113 6.56 -11.97 -0.98
N ILE A 114 7.37 -11.72 0.05
CA ILE A 114 7.26 -10.54 0.87
C ILE A 114 8.41 -9.61 0.50
N ASN A 115 8.09 -8.40 0.05
CA ASN A 115 9.07 -7.37 -0.29
C ASN A 115 8.87 -6.13 0.59
N LYS A 116 9.91 -5.31 0.73
CA LYS A 116 9.72 -3.98 1.32
C LYS A 116 9.11 -3.06 0.27
N PHE A 117 8.27 -2.11 0.67
CA PHE A 117 7.78 -1.09 -0.26
C PHE A 117 8.93 -0.40 -1.01
N TYR A 118 8.68 -0.05 -2.27
CA TYR A 118 9.64 0.54 -3.23
C TYR A 118 10.85 -0.34 -3.58
N ASN A 119 10.93 -1.58 -3.07
CA ASN A 119 11.91 -2.56 -3.51
C ASN A 119 11.24 -3.56 -4.46
N TYR A 120 11.30 -3.26 -5.75
CA TYR A 120 10.69 -4.08 -6.80
C TYR A 120 11.56 -5.25 -7.26
N ASN A 121 12.79 -5.35 -6.74
CA ASN A 121 13.60 -6.53 -6.98
C ASN A 121 13.04 -7.68 -6.14
N ILE A 122 12.33 -8.60 -6.81
CA ILE A 122 11.82 -9.83 -6.19
C ILE A 122 13.02 -10.52 -5.53
N SER A 123 13.05 -10.47 -4.20
CA SER A 123 14.12 -11.06 -3.42
C SER A 123 13.51 -12.10 -2.50
N SER A 124 13.99 -13.33 -2.60
CA SER A 124 13.72 -14.37 -1.60
C SER A 124 14.42 -14.10 -0.27
N LYS A 125 15.15 -12.98 -0.14
CA LYS A 125 15.87 -12.63 1.07
C LYS A 125 14.88 -12.34 2.21
N PRO A 126 15.18 -12.81 3.42
CA PRO A 126 14.38 -12.49 4.59
C PRO A 126 14.35 -10.97 4.82
N ILE A 127 13.21 -10.48 5.27
CA ILE A 127 13.07 -9.10 5.74
C ILE A 127 13.57 -9.05 7.17
N ILE A 128 14.74 -8.44 7.35
CA ILE A 128 15.43 -8.31 8.63
C ILE A 128 15.34 -6.86 9.11
N TYR A 129 15.06 -6.72 10.40
CA TYR A 129 15.06 -5.46 11.12
C TYR A 129 16.00 -5.50 12.32
N LYS A 130 16.82 -4.48 12.51
CA LYS A 130 17.67 -4.26 13.69
C LYS A 130 17.02 -3.22 14.59
N VAL A 131 16.90 -3.53 15.87
CA VAL A 131 16.21 -2.66 16.84
C VAL A 131 17.18 -1.63 17.42
N THR A 132 16.84 -0.35 17.30
CA THR A 132 17.57 0.77 17.88
C THR A 132 17.20 0.98 19.35
N PRO A 133 18.01 1.69 20.14
CA PRO A 133 17.66 2.01 21.53
C PRO A 133 16.46 2.98 21.65
N ASP A 134 16.10 3.63 20.56
CA ASP A 134 15.12 4.70 20.54
C ASP A 134 13.69 4.19 20.79
N VAL A 135 12.98 4.91 21.65
CA VAL A 135 11.53 4.84 21.78
C VAL A 135 11.01 6.17 21.29
N ASP A 136 10.29 6.13 20.19
CA ASP A 136 9.83 7.33 19.52
C ASP A 136 8.37 7.59 19.87
N ILE A 137 8.14 8.69 20.58
CA ILE A 137 6.83 9.13 21.06
C ILE A 137 6.40 10.46 20.44
N GLU A 138 7.28 11.04 19.61
CA GLU A 138 7.04 12.33 18.99
C GLU A 138 6.16 12.13 17.76
N LYS A 139 5.22 13.04 17.55
CA LYS A 139 4.33 12.97 16.38
C LYS A 139 4.90 13.77 15.21
N PRO A 140 4.62 13.39 13.95
CA PRO A 140 5.03 14.16 12.78
C PRO A 140 4.58 15.63 12.85
N ILE A 141 5.46 16.58 12.53
CA ILE A 141 5.14 18.01 12.53
C ILE A 141 4.84 18.47 11.10
N ILE A 142 3.59 18.80 10.81
CA ILE A 142 3.17 19.31 9.49
C ILE A 142 3.55 20.79 9.39
N THR A 143 4.57 21.13 8.60
CA THR A 143 5.04 22.51 8.38
C THR A 143 4.34 23.19 7.21
N LYS A 144 3.85 22.41 6.23
CA LYS A 144 2.97 22.89 5.16
C LYS A 144 1.83 21.90 4.97
N LYS A 145 0.61 22.39 5.14
CA LYS A 145 -0.61 21.58 4.96
C LYS A 145 -0.65 21.01 3.53
N PRO A 146 -1.20 19.80 3.34
CA PRO A 146 -1.43 19.24 2.03
C PRO A 146 -2.25 20.18 1.15
N TYR A 147 -1.91 20.23 -0.14
CA TYR A 147 -2.66 20.92 -1.17
C TYR A 147 -2.58 20.13 -2.48
N GLU A 148 -3.60 20.26 -3.33
CA GLU A 148 -3.61 19.65 -4.66
C GLU A 148 -2.47 20.27 -5.49
N LEU A 149 -1.50 19.45 -5.90
CA LEU A 149 -0.37 19.87 -6.72
C LEU A 149 -0.68 19.73 -8.21
N LYS A 150 -1.11 18.54 -8.63
CA LYS A 150 -1.49 18.25 -10.01
C LYS A 150 -2.43 17.05 -10.10
N LYS A 151 -3.05 16.90 -11.28
CA LYS A 151 -3.77 15.70 -11.69
C LYS A 151 -2.95 14.98 -12.76
N SER A 152 -2.93 13.66 -12.71
CA SER A 152 -2.25 12.81 -13.66
C SER A 152 -3.20 11.75 -14.18
N TYR A 153 -3.27 11.62 -15.49
CA TYR A 153 -3.99 10.57 -16.19
C TYR A 153 -3.03 9.98 -17.22
N ILE A 154 -2.75 8.68 -17.14
CA ILE A 154 -1.91 7.98 -18.11
C ILE A 154 -2.70 6.81 -18.65
N SER A 155 -2.91 6.79 -19.97
CA SER A 155 -3.69 5.73 -20.62
C SER A 155 -2.79 4.55 -20.98
N TYR A 156 -3.14 3.36 -20.50
CA TYR A 156 -2.54 2.10 -20.95
C TYR A 156 -3.59 1.21 -21.59
N GLY A 157 -3.16 0.26 -22.43
CA GLY A 157 -4.08 -0.67 -23.10
C GLY A 157 -4.91 -1.56 -22.17
N CYS A 158 -4.52 -1.69 -20.90
CA CYS A 158 -5.22 -2.48 -19.87
C CYS A 158 -6.02 -1.63 -18.87
N GLY A 159 -6.13 -0.32 -19.09
CA GLY A 159 -6.75 0.63 -18.16
C GLY A 159 -5.80 1.75 -17.74
N PRO A 160 -6.32 2.91 -17.33
CA PRO A 160 -5.49 4.06 -17.02
C PRO A 160 -4.89 3.99 -15.61
N GLU A 161 -3.76 4.66 -15.44
CA GLU A 161 -3.32 5.18 -14.15
C GLU A 161 -3.93 6.56 -13.94
N VAL A 162 -4.55 6.77 -12.78
CA VAL A 162 -5.33 7.97 -12.46
C VAL A 162 -5.01 8.40 -11.05
N ASN A 163 -4.35 9.55 -10.92
CA ASN A 163 -3.92 10.07 -9.62
C ASN A 163 -4.18 11.58 -9.49
N VAL A 164 -4.58 12.01 -8.30
CA VAL A 164 -4.43 13.39 -7.85
C VAL A 164 -3.23 13.42 -6.91
N ILE A 165 -2.25 14.24 -7.26
CA ILE A 165 -1.02 14.37 -6.50
C ILE A 165 -1.18 15.52 -5.53
N PHE A 166 -1.06 15.25 -4.25
CA PHE A 166 -1.03 16.26 -3.20
C PHE A 166 0.41 16.47 -2.74
N SER A 167 0.81 17.73 -2.55
CA SER A 167 2.10 18.07 -1.94
C SER A 167 1.88 18.52 -0.50
N PHE A 168 2.82 18.18 0.37
CA PHE A 168 2.82 18.58 1.78
C PHE A 168 4.26 18.86 2.23
N LEU A 169 4.44 19.40 3.43
CA LEU A 169 5.72 19.32 4.13
C LEU A 169 5.47 18.88 5.56
N ALA A 170 6.16 17.83 5.98
CA ALA A 170 6.13 17.33 7.34
C ALA A 170 7.54 16.92 7.76
N ASN A 171 7.86 17.16 9.02
CA ASN A 171 9.12 16.81 9.64
C ASN A 171 8.89 15.67 10.63
N ASP A 172 9.70 14.62 10.51
CA ASP A 172 9.73 13.48 11.41
C ASP A 172 11.12 12.82 11.33
N SER A 173 11.60 12.26 12.43
CA SER A 173 12.87 11.51 12.44
C SER A 173 12.77 10.14 11.76
N SER A 174 11.55 9.64 11.60
CA SER A 174 11.26 8.31 11.10
C SER A 174 10.48 8.35 9.77
N GLN A 175 10.15 7.17 9.23
CA GLN A 175 9.40 7.11 7.97
C GLN A 175 7.94 7.43 8.19
N LEU A 176 7.33 8.16 7.25
CA LEU A 176 5.92 8.55 7.33
C LEU A 176 4.99 7.57 6.60
N LEU A 177 3.81 7.41 7.17
CA LEU A 177 2.59 6.88 6.56
C LEU A 177 1.51 7.96 6.65
N VAL A 178 0.68 8.10 5.62
CA VAL A 178 -0.43 9.06 5.65
C VAL A 178 -1.75 8.33 5.53
N LYS A 179 -2.49 8.27 6.65
CA LYS A 179 -3.85 7.74 6.67
C LYS A 179 -4.78 8.72 5.99
N THR A 180 -5.16 8.36 4.78
CA THR A 180 -5.98 9.16 3.89
C THR A 180 -7.41 8.65 3.96
N LYS A 181 -8.33 9.54 4.30
CA LYS A 181 -9.77 9.29 4.22
C LYS A 181 -10.26 9.96 2.94
N PHE A 182 -10.75 9.15 2.02
CA PHE A 182 -11.24 9.55 0.70
C PHE A 182 -12.76 9.42 0.68
N LYS A 183 -13.46 10.53 0.50
CA LYS A 183 -14.91 10.59 0.47
C LYS A 183 -15.39 10.97 -0.91
N ASN A 184 -16.28 10.15 -1.46
CA ASN A 184 -17.06 10.50 -2.63
C ASN A 184 -18.23 11.39 -2.18
N LEU A 185 -18.29 12.63 -2.65
CA LEU A 185 -19.29 13.60 -2.19
C LEU A 185 -20.69 13.36 -2.76
N VAL A 186 -20.80 12.56 -3.84
CA VAL A 186 -22.09 12.21 -4.46
C VAL A 186 -22.69 10.99 -3.77
N THR A 187 -21.91 9.91 -3.61
CA THR A 187 -22.40 8.66 -3.01
C THR A 187 -22.29 8.63 -1.49
N ASN A 188 -21.50 9.54 -0.89
CA ASN A 188 -21.06 9.51 0.50
C ASN A 188 -20.26 8.27 0.90
N ASN A 189 -19.81 7.46 -0.06
CA ASN A 189 -18.89 6.36 0.22
C ASN A 189 -17.57 6.90 0.73
N ILE A 190 -17.03 6.24 1.75
CA ILE A 190 -15.76 6.60 2.38
C ILE A 190 -14.85 5.39 2.35
N THR A 191 -13.65 5.58 1.80
CA THR A 191 -12.57 4.60 1.85
C THR A 191 -11.41 5.21 2.62
N THR A 192 -10.82 4.44 3.52
CA THR A 192 -9.67 4.88 4.30
C THR A 192 -8.50 3.96 4.00
N TYR A 193 -7.34 4.55 3.68
CA TYR A 193 -6.15 3.80 3.33
C TYR A 193 -4.88 4.54 3.75
N TYR A 194 -3.75 3.85 3.89
CA TYR A 194 -2.47 4.44 4.23
C TYR A 194 -1.68 4.58 2.94
N ILE A 195 -1.23 5.79 2.65
CA ILE A 195 -0.37 6.07 1.51
C ILE A 195 1.05 6.27 2.06
N LEU A 196 2.01 5.59 1.47
CA LEU A 196 3.43 5.89 1.70
C LEU A 196 3.78 7.12 0.84
N PRO A 197 4.26 8.22 1.44
CA PRO A 197 4.71 9.37 0.68
C PRO A 197 5.98 9.07 -0.10
N LYS A 198 6.11 9.70 -1.27
CA LYS A 198 7.35 9.75 -2.04
C LYS A 198 7.68 11.21 -2.34
N ASP A 199 8.88 11.66 -1.98
CA ASP A 199 9.35 13.03 -2.25
C ASP A 199 8.35 14.13 -1.82
N ASN A 200 7.77 13.99 -0.62
CA ASN A 200 6.76 14.89 -0.07
C ASN A 200 5.47 15.01 -0.92
N LYS A 201 5.16 13.96 -1.67
CA LYS A 201 3.95 13.83 -2.48
C LYS A 201 3.13 12.62 -2.05
N LEU A 202 1.81 12.77 -2.15
CA LEU A 202 0.82 11.71 -1.96
C LEU A 202 0.08 11.51 -3.28
N SER A 203 0.16 10.31 -3.83
CA SER A 203 -0.63 9.91 -4.99
C SER A 203 -1.95 9.31 -4.51
N VAL A 204 -3.03 10.08 -4.63
CA VAL A 204 -4.38 9.64 -4.30
C VAL A 204 -5.03 9.12 -5.57
N GLY A 205 -5.31 7.82 -5.64
CA GLY A 205 -5.89 7.19 -6.81
C GLY A 205 -5.36 5.77 -6.99
N HIS A 206 -5.10 5.42 -8.24
CA HIS A 206 -4.64 4.10 -8.61
C HIS A 206 -3.76 4.07 -9.85
N GLY A 207 -2.88 3.06 -9.93
CA GLY A 207 -2.20 2.66 -11.15
C GLY A 207 -3.09 1.81 -12.07
N MET A 208 -2.49 1.27 -13.13
CA MET A 208 -3.20 0.44 -14.11
C MET A 208 -3.85 -0.84 -13.53
N CYS A 209 -3.25 -1.43 -12.49
CA CYS A 209 -3.68 -2.73 -11.95
C CYS A 209 -4.26 -2.66 -10.53
N SER A 210 -3.88 -1.64 -9.77
CA SER A 210 -4.28 -1.51 -8.37
C SER A 210 -4.08 -0.10 -7.86
N GLY A 211 -4.74 0.18 -6.76
CA GLY A 211 -4.57 1.40 -5.99
C GLY A 211 -5.49 1.45 -4.79
N ALA A 212 -5.19 2.41 -3.93
CA ALA A 212 -5.95 2.61 -2.70
C ALA A 212 -7.36 3.13 -2.98
N PHE A 213 -7.52 3.97 -4.01
CA PHE A 213 -8.75 4.71 -4.28
C PHE A 213 -9.13 4.61 -5.75
N LYS A 214 -10.42 4.45 -6.02
CA LYS A 214 -10.97 4.42 -7.37
C LYS A 214 -11.88 5.61 -7.60
N TYR A 215 -11.75 6.22 -8.77
CA TYR A 215 -12.63 7.30 -9.19
C TYR A 215 -13.83 6.76 -9.95
N ASP A 216 -15.03 7.12 -9.50
CA ASP A 216 -16.27 7.04 -10.26
C ASP A 216 -16.41 8.22 -11.24
N ASN A 217 -17.22 8.02 -12.27
CA ASN A 217 -17.46 9.02 -13.31
C ASN A 217 -18.19 10.26 -12.79
N ASN A 218 -17.66 11.44 -13.16
CA ASN A 218 -18.27 12.77 -12.91
C ASN A 218 -18.56 13.11 -11.45
N MET A 219 -17.75 12.60 -10.52
CA MET A 219 -17.95 12.86 -9.09
C MET A 219 -16.94 13.86 -8.53
N ALA A 220 -17.38 14.58 -7.50
CA ALA A 220 -16.54 15.42 -6.65
C ALA A 220 -16.12 14.61 -5.42
N TYR A 221 -14.92 14.88 -4.93
CA TYR A 221 -14.30 14.15 -3.83
C TYR A 221 -13.80 15.10 -2.77
N GLU A 222 -13.58 14.54 -1.59
CA GLU A 222 -12.97 15.21 -0.46
C GLU A 222 -11.95 14.28 0.19
N VAL A 223 -10.79 14.81 0.56
CA VAL A 223 -9.75 14.04 1.25
C VAL A 223 -9.30 14.71 2.55
N GLU A 224 -9.02 13.87 3.55
CA GLU A 224 -8.40 14.24 4.81
C GLU A 224 -7.13 13.42 5.03
N PHE A 225 -6.07 14.03 5.58
CA PHE A 225 -4.75 13.42 5.72
C PHE A 225 -4.26 13.41 7.18
N ASN A 226 -4.22 12.24 7.80
CA ASN A 226 -3.59 12.07 9.12
C ASN A 226 -2.19 11.50 8.94
N PHE A 227 -1.19 12.17 9.50
CA PHE A 227 0.22 11.79 9.36
C PHE A 227 0.62 10.90 10.52
N MET A 228 1.16 9.73 10.22
CA MET A 228 1.63 8.74 11.17
C MET A 228 3.11 8.45 10.91
N ASP A 229 3.89 8.31 11.95
CA ASP A 229 5.29 7.91 11.85
C ASP A 229 5.45 6.36 11.87
N SER A 230 6.68 5.87 11.83
CA SER A 230 6.94 4.41 11.87
C SER A 230 6.79 3.79 13.27
N SER A 231 6.45 4.59 14.26
CA SER A 231 6.26 4.24 15.68
C SER A 231 4.78 4.28 16.09
N GLY A 232 3.91 4.74 15.19
CA GLY A 232 2.47 4.83 15.35
C GLY A 232 1.98 6.12 16.02
N ASN A 233 2.83 7.15 16.16
CA ASN A 233 2.43 8.47 16.62
C ASN A 233 1.72 9.21 15.50
N ILE A 234 0.61 9.89 15.82
CA ILE A 234 -0.28 10.48 14.81
C ILE A 234 -0.43 11.98 15.04
N THR A 235 -0.24 12.74 13.97
CA THR A 235 -0.76 14.10 13.82
C THR A 235 -2.04 14.06 13.01
N LYS A 236 -3.15 14.31 13.69
CA LYS A 236 -4.49 14.28 13.09
C LYS A 236 -4.69 15.48 12.18
N TRP A 237 -5.48 15.26 11.13
CA TRP A 237 -6.06 16.33 10.33
C TRP A 237 -7.06 17.12 11.20
N ASP A 238 -6.95 18.45 11.19
CA ASP A 238 -7.77 19.35 12.00
C ASP A 238 -8.50 20.42 11.17
N ASN A 239 -8.52 20.27 9.84
CA ASN A 239 -9.17 21.21 8.92
C ASN A 239 -10.35 20.56 8.20
N GLU A 240 -11.07 21.37 7.43
CA GLU A 240 -11.99 20.86 6.42
C GLU A 240 -11.26 19.97 5.42
N GLY A 241 -11.97 18.99 4.86
CA GLY A 241 -11.43 18.14 3.82
C GLY A 241 -11.13 18.92 2.54
N ILE A 242 -10.07 18.51 1.85
CA ILE A 242 -9.65 19.16 0.60
C ILE A 242 -10.52 18.61 -0.52
N LYS A 243 -11.30 19.49 -1.16
CA LYS A 243 -12.21 19.12 -2.24
C LYS A 243 -11.53 19.17 -3.60
N PHE A 244 -11.84 18.20 -4.44
CA PHE A 244 -11.28 18.10 -5.79
C PHE A 244 -12.17 17.28 -6.72
N THR A 245 -11.80 17.23 -8.00
CA THR A 245 -12.46 16.43 -9.03
C THR A 245 -11.51 15.39 -9.59
N LYS A 246 -12.04 14.31 -10.16
CA LYS A 246 -11.19 13.27 -10.78
C LYS A 246 -10.29 13.85 -11.89
N PRO A 247 -9.10 13.28 -12.11
CA PRO A 247 -8.35 13.49 -13.35
C PRO A 247 -9.16 13.02 -14.56
N THR A 248 -8.91 13.67 -15.70
CA THR A 248 -9.54 13.37 -17.00
C THR A 248 -8.46 13.25 -18.07
N GLU A 249 -8.83 12.87 -19.29
CA GLU A 249 -7.90 12.88 -20.43
C GLU A 249 -7.32 14.28 -20.72
N ALA A 250 -7.98 15.37 -20.30
CA ALA A 250 -7.38 16.70 -20.35
C ALA A 250 -6.20 16.90 -19.38
N ASN A 251 -5.95 15.92 -18.50
CA ASN A 251 -4.83 15.84 -17.57
C ASN A 251 -3.84 14.75 -17.97
N LEU A 252 -3.77 14.42 -19.27
CA LEU A 252 -2.71 13.56 -19.79
C LEU A 252 -1.35 14.14 -19.37
N ASP A 253 -0.59 13.37 -18.61
CA ASP A 253 0.81 13.67 -18.37
C ASP A 253 1.54 13.28 -19.65
N ASP A 254 1.96 14.27 -20.43
CA ASP A 254 2.92 14.08 -21.52
C ASP A 254 4.31 13.88 -20.88
N GLU A 255 4.51 12.76 -20.19
CA GLU A 255 5.87 12.30 -19.88
C GLU A 255 6.47 11.74 -21.17
N GLU A 256 6.95 12.63 -22.03
CA GLU A 256 8.00 12.31 -23.00
C GLU A 256 9.30 12.01 -22.21
N GLU A 257 9.68 10.72 -22.25
CA GLU A 257 10.99 10.09 -21.95
C GLU A 257 11.64 10.27 -20.56
#